data_AF-A0A939EF53-F1
#
_entry.id   AF-A0A939EF53-F1
#
_cell.length_a   1.000
_cell.length_b   1.000
_cell.length_c   1.000
_cell.angle_alpha   90.00
_cell.angle_beta   90.00
_cell.angle_gamma   90.00
#
_symmetry.space_group_name_H-M   'P 1'
#
loop_
_entity.id
_entity.type
_entity.pdbx_description
1 polymer ?
#
loop_
_entity_poly.entity_id
_entity_poly.type
_entity_poly.pdbx_seq_one_letter_code
_entity_poly.pdbx_strand_id
1 'polypeptide(L)'
;MKPILIEIGPGELCDRLSILALKVKHSRPGQQADLFDTALNRLRSLRDELAFCPSTIDLETELADVNRQLWDIEDALHDAEERRLFGPDYIDLARKVQKLNNRRCSLKAAIDVALEAPRSVEEKIYGQ
;
A
#
# COMPACT_ATOMS: atom_id res chain seq x y z
N MET A 1 21.65 8.08 13.80
CA MET A 1 21.32 9.05 12.73
C MET A 1 20.01 9.74 13.08
N LYS A 2 19.85 11.04 12.77
CA LYS A 2 18.55 11.71 12.89
C LYS A 2 17.60 11.20 11.79
N PRO A 3 16.29 11.05 12.06
CA PRO A 3 15.32 10.65 11.05
C PRO A 3 15.21 11.72 9.95
N ILE A 4 14.96 11.26 8.72
CA ILE A 4 14.62 12.15 7.60
C ILE A 4 13.12 12.41 7.65
N LEU A 5 12.73 13.67 7.67
CA LEU A 5 11.33 14.08 7.65
C LEU A 5 10.93 14.41 6.22
N ILE A 6 9.78 13.88 5.81
CA ILE A 6 9.14 14.18 4.53
C ILE A 6 7.66 14.47 4.79
N GLU A 7 7.09 15.36 3.98
CA GLU A 7 5.64 15.57 3.96
C GLU A 7 4.98 14.51 3.08
N ILE A 8 3.89 13.92 3.57
CA ILE A 8 3.08 12.94 2.84
C ILE A 8 1.60 13.23 3.07
N GLY A 9 0.74 12.89 2.11
CA GLY A 9 -0.71 12.96 2.28
C GLY A 9 -1.28 11.81 3.12
N PRO A 10 -2.51 11.95 3.63
CA PRO A 10 -3.22 10.88 4.35
C PRO A 10 -3.35 9.57 3.57
N GLY A 11 -3.53 9.62 2.25
CA GLY A 11 -3.60 8.43 1.40
C GLY A 11 -2.31 7.62 1.44
N GLU A 12 -1.15 8.29 1.37
CA GLU A 12 0.17 7.64 1.50
C GLU A 12 0.41 7.09 2.92
N LEU A 13 -0.10 7.76 3.95
CA LEU A 13 -0.09 7.23 5.31
C LEU A 13 -0.87 5.91 5.42
N CYS A 14 -2.13 5.88 4.95
CA CYS A 14 -2.98 4.68 4.94
C CYS A 14 -2.36 3.55 4.11
N ASP A 15 -1.76 3.89 2.97
CA ASP A 15 -1.08 2.94 2.12
C ASP A 15 0.07 2.24 2.85
N ARG A 16 0.99 3.00 3.46
CA ARG A 16 2.09 2.46 4.26
C ARG A 16 1.61 1.65 5.46
N LEU A 17 0.56 2.11 6.13
CA LEU A 17 -0.06 1.42 7.24
C LEU A 17 -0.55 0.03 6.82
N SER A 18 -1.27 -0.06 5.69
CA SER A 18 -1.79 -1.34 5.20
C SER A 18 -0.69 -2.32 4.77
N ILE A 19 0.38 -1.83 4.14
CA ILE A 19 1.55 -2.66 3.78
C ILE A 19 2.30 -3.15 5.01
N LEU A 20 2.50 -2.28 6.02
CA LEU A 20 3.12 -2.71 7.27
C LEU A 20 2.26 -3.74 8.01
N ALA A 21 0.93 -3.61 7.97
CA ALA A 21 0.03 -4.61 8.54
C ALA A 21 0.18 -5.98 7.85
N LEU A 22 0.35 -6.03 6.52
CA LEU A 22 0.67 -7.27 5.80
C LEU A 22 2.04 -7.83 6.20
N LYS A 23 3.06 -6.97 6.36
CA LYS A 23 4.39 -7.40 6.79
C LYS A 23 4.38 -7.99 8.20
N VAL A 24 3.66 -7.38 9.13
CA VAL A 24 3.47 -7.94 10.48
C VAL A 24 2.82 -9.31 10.38
N LYS A 25 1.71 -9.43 9.63
CA LYS A 25 0.96 -10.68 9.46
C LYS A 25 1.80 -11.83 8.90
N HIS A 26 2.73 -11.56 8.00
CA HIS A 26 3.57 -12.58 7.36
C HIS A 26 4.95 -12.73 8.00
N SER A 27 5.31 -11.90 8.99
CA SER A 27 6.60 -11.98 9.65
C SER A 27 6.67 -13.15 10.61
N ARG A 28 7.87 -13.72 10.76
CA ARG A 28 8.16 -14.72 11.80
C ARG A 28 8.56 -14.00 13.08
N PRO A 29 8.26 -14.55 14.27
CA PRO A 29 8.68 -13.96 15.53
C PRO A 29 10.17 -13.68 15.57
N GLY A 30 10.55 -12.50 16.03
CA GLY A 30 11.94 -12.05 16.14
C GLY A 30 12.08 -10.55 15.91
N GLN A 31 13.33 -10.08 15.96
CA GLN A 31 13.67 -8.66 15.92
C GLN A 31 13.06 -7.90 14.72
N GLN A 32 12.86 -8.57 13.57
CA GLN A 32 12.23 -7.96 12.40
C GLN A 32 10.73 -7.71 12.58
N ALA A 33 10.00 -8.64 13.23
CA ALA A 33 8.59 -8.47 13.54
C ALA A 33 8.38 -7.29 14.50
N ASP A 34 9.22 -7.20 15.55
CA ASP A 34 9.18 -6.10 16.53
C ASP A 34 9.37 -4.72 15.87
N LEU A 35 10.22 -4.65 14.84
CA LEU A 35 10.43 -3.42 14.06
C LEU A 35 9.19 -3.05 13.24
N PHE A 36 8.53 -4.03 12.61
CA PHE A 36 7.30 -3.79 11.86
C PHE A 36 6.15 -3.37 12.78
N ASP A 37 5.98 -4.02 13.93
CA ASP A 37 4.97 -3.66 14.91
C ASP A 37 5.18 -2.25 15.47
N THR A 38 6.44 -1.91 15.79
CA THR A 38 6.79 -0.56 16.25
C THR A 38 6.47 0.49 15.18
N ALA A 39 6.79 0.22 13.92
CA ALA A 39 6.48 1.13 12.82
C ALA A 39 4.96 1.24 12.57
N LEU A 40 4.25 0.11 12.60
CA LEU A 40 2.80 0.05 12.40
C LEU A 40 2.06 0.84 13.47
N ASN A 41 2.44 0.69 14.74
CA ASN A 41 1.82 1.42 15.84
C ASN A 41 2.04 2.93 15.72
N ARG A 42 3.21 3.39 15.25
CA ARG A 42 3.46 4.81 14.98
C ARG A 42 2.54 5.36 13.90
N LEU A 43 2.38 4.64 12.78
CA LEU A 43 1.50 5.09 11.71
C LEU A 43 0.03 5.05 12.13
N ARG A 44 -0.38 4.06 12.92
CA ARG A 44 -1.73 3.98 13.51
C ARG A 44 -2.04 5.20 14.35
N SER A 45 -1.14 5.61 15.25
CA SER A 45 -1.36 6.82 16.05
C SER A 45 -1.57 8.07 15.19
N LEU A 46 -0.79 8.24 14.11
CA LEU A 46 -0.98 9.35 13.17
C LEU A 46 -2.32 9.25 12.42
N ARG A 47 -2.73 8.04 12.06
CA ARG A 47 -4.03 7.79 11.39
C ARG A 47 -5.20 8.07 12.33
N ASP A 48 -5.05 7.82 13.63
CA ASP A 48 -6.08 8.06 14.64
C ASP A 48 -6.28 9.57 14.92
N GLU A 49 -5.29 10.41 14.60
CA GLU A 49 -5.42 11.88 14.66
C GLU A 49 -6.26 12.44 13.49
N LEU A 50 -6.50 11.66 12.43
CA LEU A 50 -7.26 12.09 11.26
C LEU A 50 -8.77 11.93 11.48
N ALA A 51 -9.55 12.90 11.00
CA ALA A 51 -11.01 12.91 11.12
C ALA A 51 -11.68 11.97 10.11
N PHE A 52 -11.53 10.66 10.29
CA PHE A 52 -12.15 9.65 9.44
C PHE A 52 -13.67 9.58 9.65
N CYS A 53 -14.40 9.59 8.55
CA CYS A 53 -15.82 9.26 8.47
C CYS A 53 -16.03 7.89 7.80
N PRO A 54 -17.25 7.33 7.80
CA PRO A 54 -17.51 6.01 7.21
C PRO A 54 -16.98 5.85 5.78
N SER A 55 -17.17 6.85 4.92
CA SER A 55 -16.68 6.78 3.53
C SER A 55 -15.15 6.75 3.42
N THR A 56 -14.42 7.42 4.31
CA THR A 56 -12.95 7.32 4.34
C THR A 56 -12.47 5.96 4.87
N ILE A 57 -13.22 5.35 5.79
CA ILE A 57 -12.92 4.00 6.29
C ILE A 57 -13.13 2.97 5.18
N ASP A 58 -14.18 3.12 4.36
CA ASP A 58 -14.42 2.26 3.20
C ASP A 58 -13.28 2.35 2.18
N LEU A 59 -12.80 3.58 1.89
CA LEU A 59 -11.65 3.80 1.01
C LEU A 59 -10.35 3.17 1.56
N GLU A 60 -10.09 3.34 2.86
CA GLU A 60 -8.93 2.73 3.54
C GLU A 60 -9.01 1.20 3.50
N THR A 61 -10.20 0.63 3.69
CA THR A 61 -10.45 -0.82 3.63
C THR A 61 -10.21 -1.35 2.22
N GLU A 62 -10.70 -0.65 1.20
CA GLU A 62 -10.46 -1.03 -0.19
C GLU A 62 -8.97 -0.92 -0.56
N LEU A 63 -8.28 0.12 -0.09
CA LEU A 63 -6.84 0.28 -0.28
C LEU A 63 -6.05 -0.88 0.32
N ALA A 64 -6.43 -1.31 1.53
CA ALA A 64 -5.83 -2.47 2.18
C ALA A 64 -6.07 -3.77 1.40
N ASP A 65 -7.26 -3.98 0.83
CA ASP A 65 -7.53 -5.15 0.01
C ASP A 65 -6.74 -5.13 -1.32
N VAL A 66 -6.63 -3.98 -1.97
CA VAL A 66 -5.78 -3.83 -3.17
C VAL A 66 -4.32 -4.15 -2.85
N ASN A 67 -3.79 -3.68 -1.72
CA ASN A 67 -2.43 -4.01 -1.29
C ASN A 67 -2.26 -5.51 -0.98
N ARG A 68 -3.27 -6.17 -0.40
CA ARG A 68 -3.27 -7.62 -0.22
C ARG A 68 -3.25 -8.36 -1.56
N GLN A 69 -4.08 -7.95 -2.52
CA GLN A 69 -4.10 -8.57 -3.85
C GLN A 69 -2.77 -8.38 -4.59
N LEU A 70 -2.14 -7.20 -4.46
CA LEU A 70 -0.80 -6.94 -5.01
C LEU A 70 0.24 -7.88 -4.39
N TRP A 71 0.20 -8.06 -3.07
CA TRP A 71 1.08 -9.00 -2.36
C TRP A 71 0.92 -10.42 -2.89
N ASP A 72 -0.31 -10.93 -2.97
CA ASP A 72 -0.59 -12.28 -3.45
C ASP A 72 -0.11 -12.49 -4.91
N ILE A 73 -0.21 -11.46 -5.75
CA ILE A 73 0.26 -11.49 -7.14
C ILE A 73 1.78 -11.44 -7.21
N GLU A 74 2.44 -10.65 -6.37
CA GLU A 74 3.90 -10.57 -6.32
C GLU A 74 4.51 -11.91 -5.89
N ASP A 75 3.92 -12.57 -4.89
CA ASP A 75 4.30 -13.94 -4.50
C ASP A 75 4.13 -14.92 -5.67
N ALA A 76 2.99 -14.88 -6.39
CA ALA A 76 2.76 -15.74 -7.56
C ALA A 76 3.71 -15.46 -8.73
N LEU A 77 4.09 -14.19 -8.94
CA LEU A 77 5.09 -13.80 -9.94
C LEU A 77 6.47 -14.34 -9.54
N HIS A 78 6.85 -14.26 -8.26
CA HIS A 78 8.11 -14.78 -7.76
C HIS A 78 8.22 -16.30 -7.97
N ASP A 79 7.17 -17.06 -7.62
CA ASP A 79 7.10 -18.51 -7.86
C ASP A 79 7.27 -18.86 -9.34
N ALA A 80 6.66 -18.06 -10.24
CA ALA A 80 6.79 -18.25 -11.68
C ALA A 80 8.21 -17.93 -12.18
N GLU A 81 8.87 -16.89 -11.63
CA GLU A 81 10.26 -16.56 -11.95
C GLU A 81 11.23 -17.66 -11.51
N GLU A 82 11.09 -18.17 -10.28
CA GLU A 82 11.93 -19.28 -9.77
C GLU A 82 11.82 -20.52 -10.66
N ARG A 83 10.60 -20.81 -11.14
CA ARG A 83 10.30 -21.94 -12.03
C ARG A 83 10.55 -21.62 -13.51
N ARG A 84 10.91 -20.37 -13.85
CA ARG A 84 11.10 -19.86 -15.21
C ARG A 84 9.89 -20.04 -16.12
N LEU A 85 8.69 -19.86 -15.59
CA LEU A 85 7.42 -19.98 -16.29
C LEU A 85 6.92 -18.61 -16.77
N PHE A 86 7.27 -18.23 -18.00
CA PHE A 86 6.93 -16.93 -18.59
C PHE A 86 5.77 -16.99 -19.60
N GLY A 87 4.80 -17.85 -19.31
CA GLY A 87 3.65 -18.11 -20.17
C GLY A 87 2.51 -17.08 -20.06
N PRO A 88 1.33 -17.38 -20.61
CA PRO A 88 0.14 -16.52 -20.54
C PRO A 88 -0.22 -16.11 -19.10
N ASP A 89 -0.16 -17.04 -18.14
CA ASP A 89 -0.48 -16.76 -16.74
C ASP A 89 0.44 -15.68 -16.14
N TYR A 90 1.74 -15.73 -16.46
CA TYR A 90 2.71 -14.71 -16.02
C TYR A 90 2.38 -13.33 -16.60
N ILE A 91 2.04 -13.29 -17.89
CA ILE A 91 1.62 -12.05 -18.57
C ILE A 91 0.34 -11.49 -17.93
N ASP A 92 -0.61 -12.34 -17.58
CA ASP A 92 -1.86 -11.93 -16.95
C ASP A 92 -1.64 -11.40 -15.53
N LEU A 93 -0.76 -12.03 -14.74
CA LEU A 93 -0.34 -11.53 -13.44
C LEU A 93 0.30 -10.14 -13.56
N ALA A 94 1.27 -9.97 -14.47
CA ALA A 94 1.92 -8.68 -14.71
C ALA A 94 0.92 -7.58 -15.13
N ARG A 95 -0.07 -7.91 -15.97
CA ARG A 95 -1.16 -6.98 -16.34
C ARG A 95 -2.04 -6.61 -15.15
N LYS A 96 -2.32 -7.55 -14.23
CA LYS A 96 -3.08 -7.28 -13.00
C LYS A 96 -2.31 -6.33 -12.08
N VAL A 97 -0.99 -6.49 -11.94
CA VAL A 97 -0.15 -5.56 -11.16
C VAL A 97 -0.36 -4.13 -11.62
N GLN A 98 -0.29 -3.86 -12.93
CA GLN A 98 -0.48 -2.50 -13.46
C GLN A 98 -1.89 -1.95 -13.15
N LYS A 99 -2.93 -2.76 -13.30
CA LYS A 99 -4.32 -2.37 -12.99
C LYS A 99 -4.51 -2.05 -11.51
N LEU A 100 -4.00 -2.90 -10.63
CA LEU A 100 -4.11 -2.74 -9.19
C LEU A 100 -3.29 -1.55 -8.68
N ASN A 101 -2.09 -1.32 -9.22
CA ASN A 101 -1.31 -0.12 -8.89
C ASN A 101 -2.03 1.17 -9.29
N ASN A 102 -2.71 1.19 -10.44
CA ASN A 102 -3.53 2.34 -10.83
C ASN A 102 -4.72 2.53 -9.86
N ARG A 103 -5.36 1.44 -9.42
CA ARG A 103 -6.43 1.50 -8.43
C ARG A 103 -5.92 1.99 -7.08
N ARG A 104 -4.79 1.48 -6.60
CA ARG A 104 -4.11 1.91 -5.37
C ARG A 104 -3.81 3.41 -5.38
N CYS A 105 -3.25 3.92 -6.49
CA CYS A 105 -3.01 5.34 -6.68
C CYS A 105 -4.32 6.16 -6.62
N SER A 106 -5.37 5.69 -7.31
CA SER A 106 -6.69 6.35 -7.29
C SER A 106 -7.32 6.39 -5.89
N LEU A 107 -7.18 5.32 -5.11
CA LEU A 107 -7.68 5.24 -3.74
C LEU A 107 -6.93 6.18 -2.79
N LYS A 108 -5.60 6.25 -2.90
CA LYS A 108 -4.78 7.22 -2.15
C LYS A 108 -5.24 8.65 -2.42
N ALA A 109 -5.43 9.01 -3.70
CA ALA A 109 -5.91 10.32 -4.09
C ALA A 109 -7.34 10.60 -3.59
N ALA A 110 -8.21 9.60 -3.57
CA ALA A 110 -9.57 9.73 -3.02
C ALA A 110 -9.57 9.99 -1.51
N ILE A 111 -8.67 9.34 -0.75
CA ILE A 111 -8.49 9.58 0.69
C ILE A 111 -7.95 11.00 0.92
N ASP A 112 -6.93 11.43 0.16
CA ASP A 112 -6.39 12.80 0.26
C ASP A 112 -7.50 13.85 0.04
N VAL A 113 -8.35 13.65 -0.97
CA VAL A 113 -9.48 14.54 -1.26
C VAL A 113 -10.53 14.53 -0.15
N ALA A 114 -10.89 13.35 0.36
CA ALA A 114 -11.92 13.20 1.38
C ALA A 114 -11.53 13.82 2.74
N LEU A 115 -10.23 13.96 3.00
CA LEU A 115 -9.67 14.57 4.21
C LEU A 115 -9.23 16.03 4.00
N GLU A 116 -9.60 16.64 2.87
CA GLU A 116 -9.26 18.02 2.50
C GLU A 116 -7.74 18.30 2.59
N ALA A 117 -6.93 17.26 2.35
CA ALA A 117 -5.49 17.33 2.47
C ALA A 117 -4.82 17.71 1.14
N PRO A 118 -3.61 18.32 1.18
CA PRO A 118 -2.83 18.50 -0.03
C PRO A 118 -2.58 17.13 -0.68
N ARG A 119 -2.93 17.00 -1.97
CA ARG A 119 -2.72 15.74 -2.69
C ARG A 119 -1.23 15.45 -2.79
N SER A 120 -0.87 14.20 -2.52
CA SER A 120 0.45 13.69 -2.84
C SER A 120 0.62 13.69 -4.36
N VAL A 121 1.58 14.43 -4.90
CA VAL A 121 1.85 14.48 -6.37
C VAL A 121 2.64 13.24 -6.78
N GLU A 122 1.95 12.11 -6.88
CA GLU A 122 2.52 10.82 -7.30
C GLU A 122 1.83 10.26 -8.55
N GLU A 123 1.38 11.14 -9.45
CA GLU A 123 0.80 10.72 -10.72
C GLU A 123 1.90 10.36 -11.72
N LYS A 124 1.83 9.13 -12.26
CA LYS A 124 2.64 8.75 -13.43
C LYS A 124 2.11 9.49 -14.65
N ILE A 125 2.93 10.38 -15.20
CA ILE A 125 2.65 11.05 -16.47
C ILE A 125 2.96 10.06 -17.61
N TYR A 126 1.94 9.67 -18.37
CA TYR A 126 2.11 8.99 -19.65
C TYR A 126 2.03 10.03 -20.77
N GLY A 127 2.79 9.82 -21.85
CA GLY A 127 2.99 10.79 -22.94
C GLY A 127 1.69 11.49 -23.37
N GLN A 128 1.78 12.83 -23.42
CA GLN A 128 0.74 13.71 -23.96
C GLN A 128 0.52 13.46 -25.46
#